data_AF-A0A1H0KXV0-F1
#
_entry.id   AF-A0A1H0KXV0-F1
#
_cell.length_a   1.000
_cell.length_b   1.000
_cell.length_c   1.000
_cell.angle_alpha   90.00
_cell.angle_beta   90.00
_cell.angle_gamma   90.00
#
_symmetry.space_group_name_H-M   'P 1'
#
loop_
_entity.id
_entity.type
_entity.pdbx_description
1 polymer ?
#
loop_
_entity_poly.entity_id
_entity_poly.type
_entity_poly.pdbx_seq_one_letter_code
_entity_poly.pdbx_strand_id
1 'polypeptide(L)'
;MNISQWYVEIHGSLRTGLSARVDKEVDAAQDSVFIGGNVRSWDNNGTLVFLLAPTEDVFLVFTHFIKHFYKEGMSLRQVCDWCRLLWTYRDSLNYGKLELWINKAGLMKEWKTFYNLASRYLGMPDLDSRLMVHDSRFDDKADRLMEFILGGYSGNKFKDTLHVSKIFPWKALRYSPSIFLNVNWLKIKERIFLVHG
;
A
#
# COMPACT_ATOMS: atom_id res chain seq x y z
N MET A 1 2.04 12.56 14.66
CA MET A 1 2.86 13.25 15.68
C MET A 1 3.65 14.34 14.98
N ASN A 2 3.64 15.57 15.47
CA ASN A 2 4.45 16.63 14.85
C ASN A 2 5.79 16.75 15.59
N ILE A 3 6.89 16.61 14.86
CA ILE A 3 8.23 16.97 15.34
C ILE A 3 8.62 18.25 14.59
N SER A 4 8.49 19.39 15.26
CA SER A 4 8.68 20.71 14.65
C SER A 4 7.77 20.87 13.41
N GLN A 5 8.35 21.11 12.23
CA GLN A 5 7.62 21.25 10.95
C GLN A 5 7.27 19.91 10.29
N TRP A 6 7.69 18.78 10.87
CA TRP A 6 7.52 17.46 10.27
C TRP A 6 6.32 16.73 10.88
N TYR A 7 5.36 16.37 10.03
CA TYR A 7 4.35 15.39 10.38
C TYR A 7 4.94 13.99 10.28
N VAL A 8 5.02 13.29 11.42
CA VAL A 8 5.53 11.93 11.55
C VAL A 8 4.39 11.00 11.98
N GLU A 9 4.11 9.99 11.16
CA GLU A 9 3.16 8.92 11.48
C GLU A 9 3.93 7.76 12.11
N ILE A 10 3.56 7.35 13.32
CA ILE A 10 4.20 6.23 14.04
C ILE A 10 3.21 5.08 14.15
N HIS A 11 3.68 3.87 13.88
CA HIS A 11 2.91 2.65 14.04
C HIS A 11 3.66 1.64 14.90
N GLY A 12 2.94 0.98 15.82
CA GLY A 12 3.45 -0.20 16.52
C GLY A 12 3.50 -1.45 15.64
N SER A 13 2.80 -1.45 14.50
CA SER A 13 2.80 -2.52 13.49
C SER A 13 2.41 -1.94 12.13
N LEU A 14 3.01 -2.44 11.04
CA LEU A 14 2.66 -2.06 9.67
C LEU A 14 1.49 -2.87 9.11
N ARG A 15 0.89 -3.77 9.91
CA ARG A 15 -0.30 -4.52 9.50
C ARG A 15 -1.43 -3.58 9.11
N THR A 16 -2.06 -3.88 7.98
CA THR A 16 -3.13 -3.07 7.40
C THR A 16 -4.47 -3.30 8.10
N GLY A 17 -4.69 -4.53 8.59
CA GLY A 17 -5.98 -4.96 9.11
C GLY A 17 -7.06 -5.19 8.03
N LEU A 18 -6.74 -5.02 6.74
CA LEU A 18 -7.68 -5.18 5.63
C LEU A 18 -8.05 -6.65 5.39
N SER A 19 -7.05 -7.54 5.36
CA SER A 19 -7.26 -8.99 5.27
C SER A 19 -6.04 -9.75 5.79
N ALA A 20 -6.24 -10.99 6.22
CA ALA A 20 -5.15 -11.84 6.68
C ALA A 20 -4.11 -12.10 5.58
N ARG A 21 -4.55 -12.21 4.32
CA ARG A 21 -3.66 -12.35 3.17
C ARG A 21 -2.73 -11.15 3.00
N VAL A 22 -3.23 -9.92 3.16
CA VAL A 22 -2.39 -8.72 3.09
C VAL A 22 -1.43 -8.69 4.28
N ASP A 23 -1.95 -8.86 5.49
CA ASP A 23 -1.14 -8.80 6.71
C ASP A 23 -0.06 -9.89 6.73
N LYS A 24 -0.31 -11.08 6.16
CA LYS A 24 0.70 -12.15 6.03
C LYS A 24 1.89 -11.74 5.18
N GLU A 25 1.64 -11.09 4.04
CA GLU A 25 2.74 -10.64 3.17
C GLU A 25 3.44 -9.41 3.75
N VAL A 26 2.73 -8.54 4.48
CA VAL A 26 3.34 -7.47 5.27
C VAL A 26 4.26 -8.03 6.34
N ASP A 27 3.80 -9.03 7.10
CA ASP A 27 4.63 -9.71 8.10
C ASP A 27 5.86 -10.34 7.44
N ALA A 28 5.72 -11.00 6.28
CA ALA A 28 6.85 -11.56 5.55
C ALA A 28 7.87 -10.50 5.08
N ALA A 29 7.40 -9.31 4.66
CA ALA A 29 8.29 -8.19 4.33
C ALA A 29 8.97 -7.61 5.58
N GLN A 30 8.26 -7.53 6.71
CA GLN A 30 8.83 -7.12 7.99
C GLN A 30 9.88 -8.13 8.48
N ASP A 31 9.61 -9.43 8.41
CA ASP A 31 10.55 -10.49 8.79
C ASP A 31 11.81 -10.45 7.92
N SER A 32 11.67 -10.18 6.62
CA SER A 32 12.79 -9.96 5.70
C SER A 32 13.75 -8.89 6.22
N VAL A 33 13.24 -7.83 6.85
CA VAL A 33 14.05 -6.74 7.40
C VAL A 33 14.52 -7.05 8.82
N PHE A 34 13.61 -7.30 9.75
CA PHE A 34 13.92 -7.36 11.18
C PHE A 34 14.62 -8.67 11.59
N ILE A 35 14.36 -9.76 10.87
CA ILE A 35 15.00 -11.06 11.11
C ILE A 35 16.07 -11.31 10.06
N GLY A 36 15.76 -11.06 8.79
CA GLY A 36 16.67 -11.30 7.67
C GLY A 36 17.78 -10.25 7.52
N GLY A 37 17.70 -9.12 8.20
CA GLY A 37 18.69 -8.04 8.10
C GLY A 37 18.72 -7.36 6.73
N ASN A 38 17.65 -7.48 5.93
CA ASN A 38 17.57 -6.81 4.62
C ASN A 38 17.30 -5.32 4.81
N VAL A 39 18.37 -4.59 5.09
CA VAL A 39 18.39 -3.14 5.29
C VAL A 39 19.34 -2.48 4.31
N ARG A 40 19.08 -1.21 4.02
CA ARG A 40 20.07 -0.28 3.51
C ARG A 40 20.50 0.64 4.65
N SER A 41 21.67 1.26 4.52
CA SER A 41 22.17 2.21 5.50
C SER A 41 22.22 3.63 4.93
N TRP A 42 21.93 4.60 5.78
CA TRP A 42 22.12 6.01 5.50
C TRP A 42 22.99 6.63 6.59
N ASP A 43 24.11 7.24 6.21
CA ASP A 43 24.91 8.05 7.12
C ASP A 43 24.27 9.43 7.26
N ASN A 44 23.75 9.70 8.46
CA ASN A 44 23.22 10.99 8.84
C ASN A 44 24.19 11.67 9.81
N ASN A 45 25.18 12.40 9.26
CA ASN A 45 26.18 13.16 10.01
C ASN A 45 26.90 12.33 11.08
N GLY A 46 27.42 11.15 10.70
CA GLY A 46 28.14 10.23 11.58
C GLY A 46 27.22 9.28 12.36
N THR A 47 25.90 9.40 12.23
CA THR A 47 24.94 8.43 12.76
C THR A 47 24.50 7.50 11.65
N LEU A 48 24.88 6.23 11.73
CA LEU A 48 24.44 5.22 10.79
C LEU A 48 22.98 4.83 11.08
N VAL A 49 22.08 5.13 10.14
CA VAL A 49 20.65 4.82 10.22
C VAL A 49 20.35 3.65 9.29
N PHE A 50 19.75 2.59 9.83
CA PHE A 50 19.22 1.49 9.01
C PHE A 50 17.82 1.81 8.51
N LEU A 51 17.63 1.63 7.21
CA LEU A 51 16.37 1.78 6.50
C LEU A 51 16.01 0.45 5.84
N LEU A 52 14.73 0.26 5.52
CA LEU A 52 14.26 -0.92 4.78
C LEU A 52 15.04 -1.10 3.47
N ALA A 53 15.35 -2.33 3.07
CA ALA A 53 15.84 -2.58 1.72
C ALA A 53 14.82 -2.10 0.67
N PRO A 54 15.25 -1.67 -0.55
CA PRO A 54 14.36 -0.97 -1.47
C PRO A 54 13.07 -1.71 -1.86
N THR A 55 13.13 -3.03 -2.00
CA THR A 55 11.96 -3.84 -2.41
C THR A 55 10.93 -3.90 -1.29
N GLU A 56 11.37 -4.13 -0.06
CA GLU A 56 10.58 -4.12 1.16
C GLU A 56 9.93 -2.75 1.38
N ASP A 57 10.72 -1.68 1.22
CA ASP A 57 10.26 -0.31 1.42
C ASP A 57 9.12 0.05 0.45
N VAL A 58 9.29 -0.24 -0.83
CA VAL A 58 8.26 -0.02 -1.85
C VAL A 58 6.97 -0.79 -1.52
N PHE A 59 7.07 -2.04 -1.08
CA PHE A 59 5.90 -2.85 -0.73
C PHE A 59 5.21 -2.37 0.55
N LEU A 60 5.98 -2.02 1.58
CA LEU A 60 5.45 -1.56 2.86
C LEU A 60 4.82 -0.16 2.74
N VAL A 61 5.43 0.76 1.99
CA VAL A 61 4.84 2.07 1.68
C VAL A 61 3.54 1.90 0.87
N PHE A 62 3.53 1.02 -0.13
CA PHE A 62 2.33 0.71 -0.90
C PHE A 62 1.20 0.19 -0.01
N THR A 63 1.45 -0.86 0.78
CA THR A 63 0.42 -1.45 1.65
C THR A 63 -0.04 -0.49 2.74
N HIS A 64 0.86 0.38 3.23
CA HIS A 64 0.53 1.43 4.19
C HIS A 64 -0.45 2.44 3.62
N PHE A 65 -0.18 3.02 2.46
CA PHE A 65 -1.12 3.98 1.89
C PHE A 65 -2.40 3.29 1.38
N ILE A 66 -2.35 2.00 1.03
CA ILE A 66 -3.56 1.24 0.68
C ILE A 66 -4.48 1.08 1.90
N LYS A 67 -3.93 0.86 3.10
CA LYS A 67 -4.71 0.91 4.35
C LYS A 67 -5.41 2.26 4.48
N HIS A 68 -4.67 3.35 4.29
CA HIS A 68 -5.19 4.72 4.33
C HIS A 68 -6.32 4.94 3.32
N PHE A 69 -6.10 4.55 2.07
CA PHE A 69 -7.10 4.62 1.00
C PHE A 69 -8.43 3.94 1.38
N TYR A 70 -8.39 2.78 2.03
CA TYR A 70 -9.62 2.07 2.41
C TYR A 70 -10.23 2.54 3.75
N LYS A 71 -9.45 3.08 4.70
CA LYS A 71 -9.91 3.27 6.08
C LYS A 71 -9.94 4.71 6.60
N GLU A 72 -9.01 5.54 6.16
CA GLU A 72 -8.64 6.79 6.87
C GLU A 72 -8.55 8.00 5.92
N GLY A 73 -8.57 7.78 4.61
CA GLY A 73 -8.34 8.81 3.60
C GLY A 73 -6.89 8.83 3.13
N MET A 74 -6.64 9.35 1.93
CA MET A 74 -5.33 9.35 1.30
C MET A 74 -5.06 10.68 0.61
N SER A 75 -3.80 11.12 0.62
CA SER A 75 -3.34 12.31 -0.11
C SER A 75 -2.46 11.93 -1.30
N LEU A 76 -2.35 12.84 -2.27
CA LEU A 76 -1.48 12.63 -3.44
C LEU A 76 -0.01 12.48 -3.03
N ARG A 77 0.39 13.11 -1.92
CA ARG A 77 1.75 13.00 -1.37
C ARG A 77 2.19 11.55 -1.16
N GLN A 78 1.30 10.70 -0.64
CA GLN A 78 1.64 9.28 -0.41
C GLN A 78 1.92 8.55 -1.73
N VAL A 79 1.23 8.90 -2.82
CA VAL A 79 1.55 8.38 -4.17
C VAL A 79 2.90 8.94 -4.65
N CYS A 80 3.15 10.24 -4.45
CA CYS A 80 4.42 10.86 -4.84
C CYS A 80 5.62 10.24 -4.11
N ASP A 81 5.49 9.98 -2.81
CA ASP A 81 6.53 9.33 -2.00
C ASP A 81 6.82 7.92 -2.52
N TRP A 82 5.77 7.17 -2.90
CA TRP A 82 5.92 5.88 -3.54
C TRP A 82 6.57 5.95 -4.93
N CYS A 83 6.16 6.90 -5.79
CA CYS A 83 6.79 7.13 -7.09
C CYS A 83 8.27 7.47 -6.95
N ARG A 84 8.62 8.29 -5.96
CA ARG A 84 10.00 8.65 -5.65
C ARG A 84 10.81 7.42 -5.27
N LEU A 85 10.29 6.52 -4.45
CA LEU A 85 10.94 5.25 -4.11
C LEU A 85 11.14 4.38 -5.34
N LEU A 86 10.07 4.18 -6.13
CA LEU A 86 10.13 3.40 -7.37
C LEU A 86 11.20 3.92 -8.31
N TRP A 87 11.22 5.23 -8.59
CA TRP A 87 12.17 5.85 -9.50
C TRP A 87 13.59 5.79 -8.96
N THR A 88 13.79 6.14 -7.69
CA THR A 88 15.12 6.24 -7.06
C THR A 88 15.82 4.89 -7.06
N TYR A 89 15.08 3.82 -6.78
CA TYR A 89 15.65 2.49 -6.56
C TYR A 89 15.40 1.48 -7.67
N ARG A 90 14.82 1.89 -8.80
CA ARG A 90 14.44 1.03 -9.94
C ARG A 90 15.47 -0.05 -10.29
N ASP A 91 16.75 0.31 -10.37
CA ASP A 91 17.84 -0.59 -10.76
C ASP A 91 18.20 -1.63 -9.67
N SER A 92 17.69 -1.44 -8.44
CA SER A 92 17.90 -2.29 -7.27
C SER A 92 16.64 -3.03 -6.81
N LEU A 93 15.50 -2.80 -7.48
CA LEU A 93 14.25 -3.46 -7.13
C LEU A 93 14.27 -4.91 -7.57
N ASN A 94 13.86 -5.81 -6.67
CA ASN A 94 13.54 -7.18 -7.03
C ASN A 94 12.08 -7.25 -7.48
N TYR A 95 11.85 -7.00 -8.77
CA TYR A 95 10.51 -7.00 -9.37
C TYR A 95 9.77 -8.33 -9.20
N GLY A 96 10.47 -9.47 -9.25
CA GLY A 96 9.85 -10.79 -9.06
C GLY A 96 9.33 -11.00 -7.63
N LYS A 97 10.11 -10.58 -6.62
CA LYS A 97 9.68 -10.62 -5.21
C LYS A 97 8.51 -9.68 -4.96
N LEU A 98 8.58 -8.48 -5.51
CA LEU A 98 7.51 -7.49 -5.40
C LEU A 98 6.21 -8.00 -6.04
N GLU A 99 6.29 -8.57 -7.25
CA GLU A 99 5.15 -9.16 -7.96
C GLU A 99 4.52 -10.28 -7.15
N LEU A 100 5.34 -11.16 -6.57
CA LEU A 100 4.89 -12.26 -5.74
C LEU A 100 4.09 -11.76 -4.53
N TRP A 101 4.60 -10.78 -3.80
CA TRP A 101 3.93 -10.21 -2.63
C TRP A 101 2.60 -9.54 -2.99
N ILE A 102 2.59 -8.70 -4.04
CA ILE A 102 1.37 -8.03 -4.50
C ILE A 102 0.30 -9.06 -4.91
N ASN A 103 0.71 -10.12 -5.63
CA ASN A 103 -0.19 -11.18 -6.05
C ASN A 103 -0.74 -11.99 -4.86
N LYS A 104 0.12 -12.40 -3.91
CA LYS A 104 -0.30 -13.16 -2.72
C LYS A 104 -1.23 -12.35 -1.82
N ALA A 105 -0.92 -11.07 -1.62
CA ALA A 105 -1.77 -10.10 -0.93
C ALA A 105 -3.11 -9.87 -1.66
N GLY A 106 -3.19 -10.20 -2.96
CA GLY A 106 -4.36 -10.01 -3.79
C GLY A 106 -4.60 -8.55 -4.15
N LEU A 107 -3.53 -7.75 -4.23
CA LEU A 107 -3.57 -6.30 -4.45
C LEU A 107 -3.16 -5.88 -5.87
N MET A 108 -3.07 -6.83 -6.81
CA MET A 108 -2.59 -6.54 -8.17
C MET A 108 -3.45 -5.50 -8.91
N LYS A 109 -4.78 -5.53 -8.71
CA LYS A 109 -5.67 -4.53 -9.33
C LYS A 109 -5.45 -3.14 -8.74
N GLU A 110 -5.29 -3.05 -7.43
CA GLU A 110 -4.95 -1.82 -6.74
C GLU A 110 -3.60 -1.29 -7.22
N TRP A 111 -2.56 -2.13 -7.23
CA TRP A 111 -1.23 -1.77 -7.72
C TRP A 111 -1.27 -1.18 -9.12
N LYS A 112 -1.91 -1.87 -10.08
CA LYS A 112 -2.06 -1.41 -11.46
C LYS A 112 -2.82 -0.10 -11.57
N THR A 113 -3.88 0.08 -10.78
CA THR A 113 -4.64 1.34 -10.78
C THR A 113 -3.80 2.51 -10.26
N PHE A 114 -3.09 2.32 -9.15
CA PHE A 114 -2.21 3.35 -8.59
C PHE A 114 -1.03 3.66 -9.50
N TYR A 115 -0.46 2.66 -10.17
CA TYR A 115 0.60 2.88 -11.14
C TYR A 115 0.10 3.62 -12.39
N ASN A 116 -1.09 3.31 -12.90
CA ASN A 116 -1.70 4.06 -13.99
C ASN A 116 -1.94 5.52 -13.62
N LEU A 117 -2.39 5.79 -12.40
CA LEU A 117 -2.51 7.16 -11.89
C LEU A 117 -1.14 7.86 -11.89
N ALA A 118 -0.11 7.21 -11.35
CA ALA A 118 1.25 7.75 -11.33
C ALA A 118 1.80 8.03 -12.74
N SER A 119 1.60 7.10 -13.67
CA SER A 119 2.03 7.28 -15.06
C SER A 119 1.31 8.45 -15.74
N ARG A 120 -0.03 8.49 -15.65
CA ARG A 120 -0.85 9.51 -16.33
C ARG A 120 -0.66 10.91 -15.76
N TYR A 121 -0.67 11.04 -14.43
CA TYR A 121 -0.76 12.35 -13.79
C TYR A 121 0.56 12.83 -13.19
N LEU A 122 1.47 11.92 -12.84
CA LEU A 122 2.77 12.26 -12.26
C LEU A 122 3.93 12.04 -13.24
N GLY A 123 3.65 11.57 -14.46
CA GLY A 123 4.65 11.35 -15.50
C GLY A 123 5.60 10.19 -15.21
N MET A 124 5.18 9.22 -14.39
CA MET A 124 6.01 8.07 -14.06
C MET A 124 6.27 7.21 -15.31
N PRO A 125 7.54 7.00 -15.72
CA PRO A 125 7.86 6.17 -16.88
C PRO A 125 7.71 4.68 -16.53
N ASP A 126 7.47 3.87 -17.56
CA ASP A 126 7.43 2.41 -17.46
C ASP A 126 8.77 1.87 -16.93
N LEU A 127 8.72 1.09 -15.86
CA LEU A 127 9.90 0.53 -15.20
C LEU A 127 9.98 -1.00 -15.30
N ASP A 128 8.84 -1.68 -15.40
CA ASP A 128 8.76 -3.13 -15.52
C ASP A 128 7.50 -3.54 -16.27
N SER A 129 7.67 -4.38 -17.30
CA SER A 129 6.60 -4.83 -18.19
C SER A 129 5.43 -5.53 -17.50
N ARG A 130 5.59 -6.05 -16.27
CA ARG A 130 4.57 -6.80 -15.55
C ARG A 130 3.90 -5.99 -14.46
N LEU A 131 4.65 -5.19 -13.71
CA LEU A 131 4.14 -4.42 -12.57
C LEU A 131 3.95 -2.94 -12.86
N MET A 132 4.91 -2.34 -13.55
CA MET A 132 5.09 -0.89 -13.66
C MET A 132 5.10 -0.53 -15.14
N VAL A 133 3.95 -0.76 -15.76
CA VAL A 133 3.66 -0.40 -17.14
C VAL A 133 2.28 0.23 -17.19
N HIS A 134 2.15 1.32 -17.93
CA HIS A 134 0.87 1.94 -18.20
C HIS A 134 -0.05 0.96 -18.95
N ASP A 135 -1.27 0.78 -18.44
CA ASP A 135 -2.26 -0.14 -19.03
C ASP A 135 -3.62 0.55 -19.15
N SER A 136 -4.02 0.95 -20.35
CA SER A 136 -5.22 1.77 -20.59
C SER A 136 -6.52 1.18 -20.02
N ARG A 137 -6.57 -0.14 -19.73
CA ARG A 137 -7.69 -0.80 -19.04
C ARG A 137 -7.94 -0.27 -17.62
N PHE A 138 -6.97 0.43 -17.03
CA PHE A 138 -7.06 1.01 -15.69
C PHE A 138 -7.24 2.53 -15.70
N ASP A 139 -7.34 3.19 -16.86
CA ASP A 139 -7.42 4.65 -16.97
C ASP A 139 -8.65 5.22 -16.27
N ASP A 140 -9.85 4.69 -16.56
CA ASP A 140 -11.08 5.14 -15.89
C ASP A 140 -11.01 5.02 -14.37
N LYS A 141 -10.29 4.01 -13.86
CA LYS A 141 -10.10 3.83 -12.42
C LYS A 141 -9.05 4.78 -11.86
N ALA A 142 -7.99 5.06 -12.61
CA ALA A 142 -6.99 6.04 -12.25
C ALA A 142 -7.60 7.44 -12.16
N ASP A 143 -8.48 7.80 -13.10
CA ASP A 143 -9.17 9.08 -13.12
C ASP A 143 -10.09 9.22 -11.89
N ARG A 144 -10.92 8.20 -11.60
CA ARG A 144 -11.74 8.15 -10.36
C ARG A 144 -10.91 8.17 -9.07
N LEU A 145 -9.75 7.52 -9.09
CA LEU A 145 -8.83 7.53 -7.97
C LEU A 145 -8.23 8.92 -7.75
N MET A 146 -7.89 9.63 -8.83
CA MET A 146 -7.42 11.01 -8.74
C MET A 146 -8.52 11.95 -8.21
N GLU A 147 -9.75 11.82 -8.70
CA GLU A 147 -10.91 12.55 -8.18
C GLU A 147 -11.12 12.30 -6.69
N PHE A 148 -10.98 11.05 -6.24
CA PHE A 148 -11.06 10.70 -4.82
C PHE A 148 -9.96 11.38 -3.99
N ILE A 149 -8.70 11.32 -4.46
CA ILE A 149 -7.56 11.90 -3.75
C ILE A 149 -7.68 13.42 -3.65
N LEU A 150 -8.09 14.09 -4.74
CA LEU A 150 -8.25 15.55 -4.78
C LEU A 150 -9.52 16.02 -4.07
N GLY A 151 -10.59 15.21 -4.09
CA GLY A 151 -11.82 15.47 -3.34
C GLY A 151 -11.63 15.43 -1.83
N GLY A 152 -10.54 14.79 -1.37
CA GLY A 152 -10.16 14.74 0.02
C GLY A 152 -11.02 13.78 0.85
N TYR A 153 -10.57 13.55 2.08
CA TYR A 153 -11.25 12.67 3.02
C TYR A 153 -12.34 13.43 3.79
N SER A 154 -13.57 12.92 3.75
CA SER A 154 -14.69 13.60 4.41
C SER A 154 -14.79 13.32 5.91
N GLY A 155 -14.13 12.27 6.41
CA GLY A 155 -14.30 11.78 7.79
C GLY A 155 -15.56 10.95 7.99
N ASN A 156 -16.44 10.88 6.98
CA ASN A 156 -17.66 10.10 7.02
C ASN A 156 -17.43 8.73 6.38
N LYS A 157 -17.13 7.74 7.23
CA LYS A 157 -16.83 6.35 6.82
C LYS A 157 -17.78 5.78 5.77
N PHE A 158 -19.08 6.05 5.86
CA PHE A 158 -20.05 5.55 4.88
C PHE A 158 -19.87 6.23 3.51
N LYS A 159 -19.77 7.57 3.48
CA LYS A 159 -19.54 8.33 2.24
C LYS A 159 -18.21 7.95 1.62
N ASP A 160 -17.15 7.88 2.42
CA ASP A 160 -15.80 7.56 1.94
C ASP A 160 -15.75 6.12 1.40
N THR A 161 -16.38 5.16 2.08
CA THR A 161 -16.50 3.77 1.58
C THR A 161 -17.31 3.70 0.28
N LEU A 162 -18.36 4.51 0.13
CA LEU A 162 -19.15 4.57 -1.10
C LEU A 162 -18.34 5.16 -2.26
N HIS A 163 -17.44 6.12 -2.01
CA HIS A 163 -16.52 6.61 -3.04
C HIS A 163 -15.51 5.53 -3.44
N VAL A 164 -14.89 4.86 -2.46
CA VAL A 164 -13.96 3.76 -2.72
C VAL A 164 -14.63 2.60 -3.47
N SER A 165 -15.91 2.31 -3.21
CA SER A 165 -16.65 1.25 -3.91
C SER A 165 -16.91 1.57 -5.39
N LYS A 166 -16.91 2.84 -5.80
CA LYS A 166 -16.96 3.24 -7.21
C LYS A 166 -15.66 2.89 -7.97
N ILE A 167 -14.55 2.70 -7.25
CA ILE A 167 -13.24 2.33 -7.81
C ILE A 167 -13.04 0.81 -7.70
N PHE A 168 -13.26 0.25 -6.49
CA PHE A 168 -13.09 -1.17 -6.18
C PHE A 168 -14.30 -1.75 -5.43
N PRO A 169 -15.42 -2.06 -6.11
CA PRO A 169 -16.67 -2.45 -5.45
C PRO A 169 -16.53 -3.72 -4.60
N TRP A 170 -15.96 -4.77 -5.18
CA TRP A 170 -15.76 -6.05 -4.49
C TRP A 170 -14.78 -5.94 -3.31
N LYS A 171 -13.77 -5.07 -3.39
CA LYS A 171 -12.80 -4.89 -2.31
C LYS A 171 -13.35 -4.02 -1.19
N ALA A 172 -14.08 -2.94 -1.53
CA ALA A 172 -14.80 -2.13 -0.55
C ALA A 172 -15.77 -3.00 0.26
N LEU A 173 -16.54 -3.88 -0.40
CA LEU A 173 -17.41 -4.83 0.28
C LEU A 173 -16.62 -5.79 1.19
N ARG A 174 -15.56 -6.41 0.65
CA ARG A 174 -14.71 -7.36 1.38
C ARG A 174 -14.06 -6.76 2.62
N TYR A 175 -13.62 -5.50 2.53
CA TYR A 175 -12.93 -4.80 3.61
C TYR A 175 -13.89 -4.04 4.53
N SER A 176 -15.18 -3.94 4.21
CA SER A 176 -16.18 -3.25 5.03
C SER A 176 -16.14 -3.65 6.52
N PRO A 177 -15.96 -4.93 6.91
CA PRO A 177 -15.87 -5.25 8.33
C PRO A 177 -14.64 -4.62 9.01
N SER A 178 -13.50 -4.57 8.30
CA SER A 178 -12.29 -3.93 8.81
C SER A 178 -12.42 -2.40 8.89
N ILE A 179 -13.21 -1.80 7.99
CA ILE A 179 -13.43 -0.35 7.92
C ILE A 179 -14.37 0.11 9.04
N PHE A 180 -15.50 -0.59 9.22
CA PHE A 180 -16.55 -0.19 10.15
C PHE A 180 -16.32 -0.71 11.57
N LEU A 181 -15.81 -1.93 11.72
CA LEU A 181 -15.70 -2.59 13.03
C LEU A 181 -14.27 -2.65 13.54
N ASN A 182 -13.26 -2.26 12.74
CA ASN A 182 -11.85 -2.56 13.01
C ASN A 182 -11.59 -4.07 13.25
N VAL A 183 -12.49 -4.92 12.77
CA VAL A 183 -12.39 -6.38 12.88
C VAL A 183 -12.17 -6.97 11.50
N ASN A 184 -11.19 -7.86 11.41
CA ASN A 184 -10.93 -8.61 10.20
C ASN A 184 -11.73 -9.92 10.22
N TRP A 185 -12.93 -9.92 9.64
CA TRP A 185 -13.82 -11.10 9.61
C TRP A 185 -13.16 -12.32 8.91
N LEU A 186 -12.18 -12.10 8.03
CA LEU A 186 -11.37 -13.18 7.45
C LEU A 186 -10.45 -13.80 8.49
N LYS A 187 -9.82 -13.02 9.40
CA LYS A 187 -9.07 -13.58 10.54
C LYS A 187 -9.96 -14.37 11.49
N ILE A 188 -11.20 -13.92 11.70
CA ILE A 188 -12.19 -14.65 12.52
C ILE A 188 -12.57 -15.96 11.84
N LYS A 189 -12.95 -15.95 10.55
CA LYS A 189 -13.26 -17.17 9.81
C LYS A 189 -12.07 -18.12 9.72
N GLU A 190 -10.87 -17.65 9.38
CA GLU A 190 -9.66 -18.47 9.32
C GLU A 190 -9.33 -19.10 10.68
N ARG A 191 -9.51 -18.38 11.79
CA ARG A 191 -9.35 -18.97 13.15
C ARG A 191 -10.45 -19.97 13.52
N ILE A 192 -11.70 -19.74 13.08
CA ILE A 192 -12.80 -20.69 13.32
C ILE A 192 -12.60 -21.98 12.51
N PHE A 193 -12.12 -21.87 11.27
CA PHE A 193 -11.83 -23.02 10.40
C PHE A 193 -10.55 -23.77 10.80
N LEU A 194 -9.53 -23.11 11.35
CA LEU A 194 -8.32 -23.76 11.88
C LEU A 194 -8.54 -24.49 13.22
N VAL A 195 -9.67 -24.28 13.90
CA VAL A 195 -10.04 -24.99 15.14
C VAL A 195 -10.85 -26.26 14.85
N HIS A 196 -11.22 -26.52 13.59
CA HIS A 196 -12.02 -27.67 13.16
C HIS A 196 -11.33 -28.50 12.05
N GLY A 197 -10.00 -28.46 11.95
CA GLY A 197 -9.20 -29.23 10.99
C GLY A 197 -8.08 -29.99 11.67
#